data_AF-A0A3C2E9C0-F1
#
_entry.id   AF-A0A3C2E9C0-F1
#
_cell.length_a   1.000
_cell.length_b   1.000
_cell.length_c   1.000
_cell.angle_alpha   90.00
_cell.angle_beta   90.00
_cell.angle_gamma   90.00
#
_symmetry.space_group_name_H-M   'P 1'
#
loop_
_entity.id
_entity.type
_entity.pdbx_description
1 polymer ?
#
loop_
_entity_poly.entity_id
_entity_poly.type
_entity_poly.pdbx_seq_one_letter_code
_entity_poly.pdbx_strand_id
1 'polypeptide(L)'
;KSFSEGMLYFKTKQYVSAVTSFENMLNDFPESSRAEEVRYLVVQAGYLYSINSIYDKREERLTDAYNKYNAFIRKYPQSKYSAKVKKIGLEIEKNLNEYKHGKGHQS
;
A
#
# COMPACT_ATOMS: atom_id res chain seq x y z
N LYS A 1 12.78 9.89 13.52
CA LYS A 1 12.43 11.04 12.65
C LYS A 1 11.50 10.60 11.52
N SER A 2 11.94 9.66 10.66
CA SER A 2 11.19 9.19 9.49
C SER A 2 9.81 8.57 9.77
N PHE A 3 9.62 7.88 10.89
CA PHE A 3 8.30 7.34 11.26
C PHE A 3 7.24 8.43 11.47
N SER A 4 7.56 9.46 12.27
CA SER A 4 6.64 10.55 12.58
C SER A 4 6.31 11.38 11.33
N GLU A 5 7.29 11.59 10.46
CA GLU A 5 7.11 12.25 9.17
C GLU A 5 6.21 11.42 8.23
N GLY A 6 6.48 10.12 8.09
CA GLY A 6 5.61 9.22 7.32
C GLY A 6 4.16 9.22 7.84
N MET A 7 3.98 9.21 9.16
CA MET A 7 2.65 9.32 9.78
C MET A 7 1.97 10.66 9.53
N LEU A 8 2.73 11.77 9.53
CA LEU A 8 2.19 13.10 9.20
C LEU A 8 1.71 13.13 7.74
N TYR A 9 2.52 12.63 6.80
CA TYR A 9 2.13 12.51 5.40
C TYR A 9 0.90 11.64 5.23
N PHE A 10 0.86 10.48 5.91
CA PHE A 10 -0.30 9.59 5.86
C PHE A 10 -1.59 10.28 6.35
N LYS A 11 -1.53 10.96 7.50
CA LYS A 11 -2.68 11.67 8.08
C LYS A 11 -3.15 12.84 7.22
N THR A 12 -2.24 13.50 6.51
CA THR A 12 -2.52 14.60 5.58
C THR A 12 -2.78 14.12 4.15
N LYS A 13 -2.98 12.81 3.96
CA LYS A 13 -3.29 12.15 2.67
C LYS A 13 -2.21 12.33 1.59
N GLN A 14 -1.01 12.72 1.98
CA GLN A 14 0.17 12.77 1.10
C GLN A 14 0.75 11.36 0.95
N TYR A 15 0.00 10.45 0.33
CA TYR A 15 0.27 9.02 0.38
C TYR A 15 1.59 8.62 -0.29
N VAL A 16 2.00 9.30 -1.37
CA VAL A 16 3.30 9.05 -2.01
C VAL A 16 4.45 9.36 -1.05
N SER A 17 4.42 10.54 -0.43
CA SER A 17 5.42 10.94 0.55
C SER A 17 5.41 10.05 1.80
N ALA A 18 4.23 9.55 2.20
CA ALA A 18 4.10 8.57 3.27
C ALA A 18 4.80 7.26 2.91
N VAL A 19 4.52 6.69 1.73
CA VAL A 19 5.17 5.46 1.23
C VAL A 19 6.69 5.64 1.21
N THR A 20 7.19 6.71 0.59
CA THR A 20 8.63 6.99 0.52
C THR A 20 9.27 7.08 1.91
N SER A 21 8.64 7.80 2.84
CA SER A 21 9.18 7.96 4.21
C SER A 21 9.20 6.64 4.98
N PHE A 22 8.16 5.81 4.81
CA PHE A 22 8.08 4.50 5.44
C PHE A 22 9.08 3.50 4.82
N GLU A 23 9.24 3.49 3.50
CA GLU A 23 10.23 2.65 2.83
C GLU A 23 11.65 3.03 3.21
N ASN A 24 11.97 4.32 3.30
CA ASN A 24 13.26 4.79 3.81
C ASN A 24 13.52 4.29 5.24
N MET A 25 12.50 4.35 6.12
CA MET A 25 12.63 3.78 7.46
C MET A 25 12.91 2.27 7.44
N LEU A 26 12.31 1.52 6.52
CA LEU A 26 12.55 0.08 6.38
C LEU A 26 13.91 -0.26 5.78
N ASN A 27 14.47 0.64 4.97
CA ASN A 27 15.83 0.51 4.43
C ASN A 27 16.88 0.80 5.50
N ASP A 28 16.67 1.87 6.28
CA ASP A 28 17.58 2.28 7.35
C ASP A 28 17.51 1.32 8.56
N PHE A 29 16.30 0.82 8.88
CA PHE A 29 16.03 0.01 10.07
C PHE A 29 15.14 -1.21 9.77
N PRO A 30 15.61 -2.17 8.95
CA PRO A 30 14.82 -3.32 8.50
C PRO A 30 14.34 -4.24 9.62
N GLU A 31 15.11 -4.32 10.71
CA GLU A 31 14.88 -5.17 11.88
C GLU A 31 14.28 -4.40 13.08
N SER A 32 13.80 -3.17 12.85
CA SER A 32 13.11 -2.42 13.89
C SER A 32 11.89 -3.20 14.39
N SER A 33 11.59 -3.10 15.70
CA SER A 33 10.35 -3.63 16.27
C SER A 33 9.08 -3.04 15.63
N ARG A 34 9.21 -1.92 14.90
CA ARG A 34 8.14 -1.28 14.13
C ARG A 34 8.10 -1.71 12.66
N ALA A 35 9.06 -2.49 12.16
CA ALA A 35 9.16 -2.82 10.74
C ALA A 35 7.91 -3.52 10.20
N GLU A 36 7.26 -4.36 11.02
CA GLU A 36 5.98 -4.98 10.69
C GLU A 36 4.87 -3.93 10.54
N GLU A 37 4.69 -3.06 11.52
CA GLU A 37 3.70 -1.96 11.47
C GLU A 37 3.92 -1.06 10.26
N VAL A 38 5.17 -0.70 9.99
CA VAL A 38 5.54 0.19 8.89
C VAL A 38 5.28 -0.46 7.54
N ARG A 39 5.56 -1.76 7.37
CA ARG A 39 5.21 -2.48 6.14
C ARG A 39 3.71 -2.56 5.93
N TYR A 40 2.91 -2.70 6.99
CA TYR A 40 1.45 -2.58 6.90
C TYR A 40 1.04 -1.17 6.42
N LEU A 41 1.63 -0.12 6.99
CA LEU A 41 1.35 1.27 6.58
C LEU A 41 1.76 1.55 5.13
N VAL A 42 2.85 0.94 4.64
CA VAL A 42 3.25 0.99 3.21
C VAL A 42 2.17 0.40 2.31
N VAL A 43 1.62 -0.78 2.65
CA VAL A 43 0.52 -1.39 1.90
C VAL A 43 -0.70 -0.49 1.90
N GLN A 44 -1.08 0.04 3.06
CA GLN A 44 -2.26 0.90 3.21
C GLN A 44 -2.11 2.23 2.46
N ALA A 45 -0.98 2.91 2.60
CA ALA A 45 -0.70 4.16 1.90
C ALA A 45 -0.62 3.95 0.39
N GLY A 46 0.03 2.85 -0.06
CA GLY A 46 0.09 2.46 -1.46
C GLY A 46 -1.31 2.28 -2.04
N TYR A 47 -2.17 1.48 -1.40
CA TYR A 47 -3.56 1.29 -1.86
C TYR A 47 -4.35 2.61 -1.92
N LEU A 48 -4.26 3.45 -0.88
CA LEU A 48 -4.93 4.74 -0.84
C LEU A 48 -4.43 5.67 -1.96
N TYR A 49 -3.14 5.67 -2.25
CA TYR A 49 -2.61 6.38 -3.41
C TYR A 49 -3.22 5.86 -4.72
N SER A 50 -3.30 4.54 -4.89
CA SER A 50 -3.84 3.91 -6.09
C SER A 50 -5.29 4.28 -6.36
N ILE A 51 -6.18 4.20 -5.37
CA ILE A 51 -7.61 4.53 -5.58
C ILE A 51 -7.87 6.03 -5.78
N ASN A 52 -7.02 6.90 -5.22
CA ASN A 52 -7.10 8.35 -5.42
C ASN A 52 -6.38 8.81 -6.71
N SER A 53 -5.90 7.87 -7.52
CA SER A 53 -5.23 8.16 -8.78
C SER A 53 -6.20 8.38 -9.93
N ILE A 54 -5.76 9.17 -10.91
CA ILE A 54 -6.39 9.22 -12.23
C ILE A 54 -6.46 7.83 -12.85
N TYR A 55 -7.48 7.62 -13.68
CA TYR A 55 -7.81 6.31 -14.24
C TYR A 55 -6.61 5.61 -14.88
N ASP A 56 -5.89 6.30 -15.76
CA ASP A 56 -4.76 5.73 -16.52
C ASP A 56 -3.59 5.24 -15.66
N LYS A 57 -3.45 5.77 -14.44
CA LYS A 57 -2.37 5.38 -13.51
C LYS A 57 -2.84 4.41 -12.44
N ARG A 58 -4.16 4.14 -12.37
CA ARG A 58 -4.76 3.36 -11.28
C ARG A 58 -4.32 1.90 -11.34
N GLU A 59 -4.28 1.30 -12.52
CA GLU A 59 -3.88 -0.11 -12.71
C GLU A 59 -2.43 -0.36 -12.26
N GLU A 60 -1.49 0.46 -12.75
CA GLU A 60 -0.08 0.38 -12.38
C GLU A 60 0.09 0.48 -10.86
N ARG A 61 -0.55 1.48 -10.24
CA ARG A 61 -0.44 1.73 -8.80
C ARG A 61 -1.15 0.66 -7.97
N LEU A 62 -2.28 0.12 -8.43
CA LEU A 62 -2.94 -1.01 -7.76
C LEU A 62 -2.07 -2.26 -7.82
N THR A 63 -1.39 -2.51 -8.93
CA THR A 63 -0.46 -3.62 -9.09
C THR A 63 0.74 -3.48 -8.14
N ASP A 64 1.31 -2.28 -8.02
CA ASP A 64 2.35 -2.00 -7.03
C ASP A 64 1.88 -2.22 -5.58
N ALA A 65 0.68 -1.73 -5.23
CA ALA A 65 0.08 -1.99 -3.92
C ALA A 65 -0.15 -3.50 -3.66
N TYR A 66 -0.52 -4.26 -4.70
CA TYR A 66 -0.69 -5.71 -4.60
C TYR A 66 0.64 -6.43 -4.35
N ASN A 67 1.72 -5.98 -4.99
CA ASN A 67 3.06 -6.52 -4.75
C ASN A 67 3.51 -6.27 -3.30
N LYS A 68 3.26 -5.08 -2.78
CA LYS A 68 3.51 -4.73 -1.36
C LYS A 68 2.68 -5.61 -0.42
N TYR A 69 1.39 -5.81 -0.72
CA TYR A 69 0.51 -6.73 -0.01
C TYR A 69 1.08 -8.16 0.04
N ASN A 70 1.47 -8.71 -1.12
CA ASN A 70 2.04 -10.05 -1.24
C ASN A 70 3.34 -10.19 -0.46
N ALA A 71 4.21 -9.18 -0.51
CA ALA A 71 5.44 -9.15 0.28
C ALA A 71 5.14 -9.17 1.79
N PHE A 72 4.12 -8.44 2.25
CA PHE A 72 3.72 -8.44 3.65
C PHE A 72 3.23 -9.82 4.11
N ILE A 73 2.28 -10.44 3.40
CA ILE A 73 1.69 -11.73 3.82
C ILE A 73 2.71 -12.87 3.81
N ARG A 74 3.70 -12.83 2.90
CA ARG A 74 4.81 -13.79 2.88
C ARG A 74 5.75 -13.58 4.06
N LYS A 75 6.08 -12.33 4.38
CA LYS A 75 7.02 -12.01 5.48
C LYS A 75 6.38 -12.19 6.86
N TYR A 76 5.10 -11.87 7.01
CA TYR A 76 4.40 -11.92 8.30
C TYR A 76 3.04 -12.64 8.23
N PRO A 77 3.03 -13.96 7.99
CA PRO A 77 1.79 -14.72 7.87
C PRO A 77 0.91 -14.65 9.13
N GLN A 78 1.52 -14.53 10.31
CA GLN A 78 0.86 -14.48 11.63
C GLN A 78 0.83 -13.07 12.25
N SER A 79 0.99 -12.02 11.44
CA SER A 79 0.93 -10.63 11.90
C SER A 79 -0.41 -10.27 12.54
N LYS A 80 -0.39 -9.41 13.57
CA LYS A 80 -1.60 -8.75 14.09
C LYS A 80 -2.28 -7.84 13.06
N TYR A 81 -1.56 -7.43 12.01
CA TYR A 81 -2.07 -6.65 10.89
C TYR A 81 -2.54 -7.51 9.71
N SER A 82 -2.32 -8.84 9.73
CA SER A 82 -2.67 -9.75 8.62
C SER A 82 -4.12 -9.60 8.18
N ALA A 83 -5.07 -9.50 9.10
CA ALA A 83 -6.49 -9.32 8.75
C ALA A 83 -6.75 -8.01 7.97
N LYS A 84 -6.11 -6.91 8.39
CA LYS A 84 -6.22 -5.60 7.72
C LYS A 84 -5.57 -5.63 6.34
N VAL A 85 -4.38 -6.23 6.23
CA VAL A 85 -3.64 -6.36 4.98
C VAL A 85 -4.38 -7.24 3.98
N LYS A 86 -4.95 -8.37 4.42
CA LYS A 86 -5.81 -9.22 3.59
C LYS A 86 -7.04 -8.49 3.09
N LYS A 87 -7.69 -7.69 3.95
CA LYS A 87 -8.82 -6.84 3.53
C LYS A 87 -8.40 -5.89 2.40
N ILE A 88 -7.24 -5.23 2.53
CA ILE A 88 -6.72 -4.36 1.48
C ILE A 88 -6.44 -5.16 0.19
N GLY A 89 -5.88 -6.38 0.29
CA GLY A 89 -5.67 -7.26 -0.85
C GLY A 89 -6.94 -7.55 -1.65
N LEU A 90 -8.04 -7.88 -0.96
CA LEU A 90 -9.35 -8.10 -1.59
C LEU A 90 -9.88 -6.85 -2.29
N GLU A 91 -9.72 -5.67 -1.67
CA GLU A 91 -10.12 -4.41 -2.29
C GLU A 91 -9.28 -4.09 -3.53
N ILE A 92 -7.97 -4.39 -3.51
CA ILE A 92 -7.10 -4.21 -4.69
C ILE A 92 -7.59 -5.09 -5.85
N GLU A 93 -7.85 -6.38 -5.60
CA GLU A 93 -8.35 -7.31 -6.61
C GLU A 93 -9.69 -6.86 -7.20
N LYS A 94 -10.61 -6.42 -6.35
CA LYS A 94 -11.90 -5.84 -6.78
C LYS A 94 -11.68 -4.63 -7.69
N ASN A 95 -10.87 -3.66 -7.28
CA ASN A 95 -10.62 -2.44 -8.06
C ASN A 95 -9.91 -2.74 -9.40
N LEU A 96 -9.00 -3.71 -9.44
CA LEU A 96 -8.36 -4.16 -10.68
C LEU A 96 -9.37 -4.80 -11.64
N ASN A 97 -10.29 -5.62 -11.11
CA ASN A 97 -11.35 -6.21 -11.92
C ASN A 97 -12.28 -5.13 -12.47
N GLU A 98 -12.74 -4.19 -11.64
CA GLU A 98 -13.58 -3.07 -12.09
C GLU A 98 -12.90 -2.23 -13.17
N TYR A 99 -11.60 -1.95 -13.02
CA TYR A 99 -10.82 -1.23 -14.03
C TYR A 99 -10.81 -1.96 -15.38
N LYS A 100 -10.58 -3.28 -15.39
CA LYS A 100 -10.56 -4.10 -16.62
C LYS A 100 -11.91 -4.09 -17.33
N HIS A 101 -13.01 -4.19 -16.58
CA HIS A 101 -14.36 -4.12 -17.15
C HIS A 101 -14.64 -2.72 -17.71
N GLY A 102 -14.23 -1.66 -17.01
CA GLY A 102 -14.38 -0.27 -17.49
C GLY A 102 -13.63 0.01 -18.80
N LYS A 103 -12.43 -0.56 -18.99
CA LYS A 103 -11.67 -0.40 -20.25
C LYS A 103 -12.33 -1.08 -21.44
N GLY A 104 -13.00 -2.21 -21.24
CA GLY A 104 -13.72 -2.91 -22.31
C GLY A 104 -14.92 -2.16 -22.88
N HIS A 105 -15.39 -1.10 -22.20
CA HIS A 105 -16.46 -0.22 -22.68
C HIS A 105 -15.96 1.08 -23.33
N GLN A 106 -14.66 1.35 -23.30
CA GLN A 106 -14.05 2.55 -23.89
C GLN A 106 -13.31 2.28 -25.21
N SER A 107 -13.35 1.04 -25.70
CA SER A 107 -12.80 0.60 -26.98
C SER A 107 -13.88 0.45 -28.05
#